data_AF-A0A5J4IP90-F1
#
_entry.id   AF-A0A5J4IP90-F1
#
_cell.length_a   1.000
_cell.length_b   1.000
_cell.length_c   1.000
_cell.angle_alpha   90.00
_cell.angle_beta   90.00
_cell.angle_gamma   90.00
#
_symmetry.space_group_name_H-M   'P 1'
#
loop_
_entity.id
_entity.type
_entity.pdbx_description
1 polymer ?
#
loop_
_entity_poly.entity_id
_entity_poly.type
_entity_poly.pdbx_seq_one_letter_code
_entity_poly.pdbx_strand_id
1 'polypeptide(L)'
;MDKFVEMDGKLFRKTGKIQGKRPARYWLVFIKKYLLTGQSRIYSPVLLIFLIPITLAVLTIISLFKSNTFEYFENLMPATMISAFVCFFIYAILSTTFKKNFIHSPSFHHLARFIVHIKGDINKQLISMRIDNSIIEAEANYINPTTLGINPSRGTVYKPYQIERYALKFQFKDGTKGLASLHQITVRVRSTKRRSSGKTKTKVKFKHKLFYQLILTLPKSHYKVINASVLATKQDPYGIVISEDSENFFVKIKMKQKRSEMFKKISHTVEDDVSYYTKMLKYAIENRVFEPLESTTKSIDNEIRF
;
A
#
# COMPACT_ATOMS: atom_id res chain seq x y z
N MET A 1 -26.65 -2.08 3.42
CA MET A 1 -25.26 -2.05 2.90
C MET A 1 -24.30 -1.36 3.86
N ASP A 2 -24.67 -0.19 4.40
CA ASP A 2 -23.79 0.61 5.26
C ASP A 2 -23.42 -0.05 6.59
N LYS A 3 -24.36 -0.77 7.24
CA LYS A 3 -24.07 -1.52 8.47
C LYS A 3 -22.92 -2.53 8.33
N PHE A 4 -22.87 -3.26 7.20
CA PHE A 4 -21.78 -4.21 6.93
C PHE A 4 -20.45 -3.51 6.72
N VAL A 5 -20.44 -2.41 5.94
CA VAL A 5 -19.24 -1.59 5.71
C VAL A 5 -18.68 -1.05 7.03
N GLU A 6 -19.56 -0.66 7.95
CA GLU A 6 -19.15 -0.14 9.26
C GLU A 6 -18.62 -1.21 10.20
N MET A 7 -19.29 -2.36 10.28
CA MET A 7 -18.84 -3.50 11.09
C MET A 7 -17.46 -3.98 10.63
N ASP A 8 -17.33 -4.20 9.31
CA ASP A 8 -16.07 -4.61 8.69
C ASP A 8 -15.00 -3.51 8.83
N GLY A 9 -15.40 -2.24 8.78
CA GLY A 9 -14.54 -1.10 9.02
C GLY A 9 -13.98 -1.04 10.45
N LYS A 10 -14.80 -1.38 11.46
CA LYS A 10 -14.34 -1.51 12.86
C LYS A 10 -13.32 -2.64 13.00
N LEU A 11 -13.60 -3.80 12.41
CA LEU A 11 -12.67 -4.93 12.40
C LEU A 11 -11.36 -4.58 11.68
N PHE A 12 -11.45 -3.90 10.53
CA PHE A 12 -10.30 -3.47 9.75
C PHE A 12 -9.43 -2.45 10.48
N ARG A 13 -10.03 -1.49 11.21
CA ARG A 13 -9.26 -0.55 12.04
C ARG A 13 -8.48 -1.23 13.16
N LYS A 14 -9.02 -2.32 13.72
CA LYS A 14 -8.37 -3.11 14.79
C LYS A 14 -7.26 -4.00 14.26
N THR A 15 -7.51 -4.71 13.15
CA THR A 15 -6.61 -5.77 12.65
C THR A 15 -5.71 -5.32 11.51
N GLY A 16 -6.09 -4.27 10.79
CA GLY A 16 -5.49 -3.87 9.53
C GLY A 16 -5.81 -4.80 8.36
N LYS A 17 -6.68 -5.81 8.53
CA LYS A 17 -6.95 -6.84 7.53
C LYS A 17 -8.44 -7.01 7.31
N ILE A 18 -8.82 -7.31 6.08
CA ILE A 18 -10.20 -7.66 5.71
C ILE A 18 -10.18 -8.60 4.51
N GLN A 19 -11.10 -9.55 4.50
CA GLN A 19 -11.34 -10.42 3.35
C GLN A 19 -12.82 -10.75 3.20
N GLY A 20 -13.25 -10.98 1.96
CA GLY A 20 -14.59 -11.50 1.72
C GLY A 20 -14.99 -11.45 0.24
N LYS A 21 -16.14 -12.06 -0.06
CA LYS A 21 -16.82 -11.95 -1.35
C LYS A 21 -18.01 -11.00 -1.20
N ARG A 22 -17.98 -9.87 -1.91
CA ARG A 22 -18.97 -8.79 -1.84
C ARG A 22 -19.16 -8.12 -3.20
N PRO A 23 -20.26 -7.39 -3.42
CA PRO A 23 -20.45 -6.62 -4.66
C PRO A 23 -19.36 -5.56 -4.86
N ALA A 24 -19.05 -5.23 -6.11
CA ALA A 24 -18.05 -4.21 -6.46
C ALA A 24 -18.32 -2.85 -5.76
N ARG A 25 -19.59 -2.44 -5.70
CA ARG A 25 -20.01 -1.20 -5.01
C ARG A 25 -19.63 -1.21 -3.53
N TYR A 26 -19.72 -2.35 -2.85
CA TYR A 26 -19.32 -2.46 -1.44
C TYR A 26 -17.84 -2.14 -1.28
N TRP A 27 -16.99 -2.76 -2.12
CA TRP A 27 -15.55 -2.57 -2.05
C TRP A 27 -15.14 -1.13 -2.37
N LEU A 28 -15.80 -0.49 -3.33
CA LEU A 28 -15.54 0.91 -3.67
C LEU A 28 -15.85 1.85 -2.49
N VAL A 29 -17.00 1.68 -1.83
CA VAL A 29 -17.37 2.46 -0.63
C VAL A 29 -16.38 2.20 0.50
N PHE A 30 -16.01 0.92 0.72
CA PHE A 30 -15.06 0.54 1.76
C PHE A 30 -13.68 1.17 1.53
N ILE A 31 -13.12 1.05 0.31
CA ILE A 31 -11.83 1.64 -0.06
C ILE A 31 -11.87 3.16 0.14
N LYS A 32 -12.93 3.84 -0.32
CA LYS A 32 -13.09 5.28 -0.15
C LYS A 32 -13.09 5.71 1.32
N LYS A 33 -13.82 4.99 2.20
CA LYS A 33 -14.04 5.35 3.62
C LYS A 33 -12.91 4.93 4.57
N TYR A 34 -12.13 3.90 4.24
CA TYR A 34 -11.15 3.33 5.17
C TYR A 34 -9.70 3.28 4.66
N LEU A 35 -9.47 3.40 3.35
CA LEU A 35 -8.13 3.35 2.76
C LEU A 35 -7.71 4.68 2.13
N LEU A 36 -8.62 5.34 1.42
CA LEU A 36 -8.34 6.57 0.67
C LEU A 36 -8.64 7.84 1.44
N THR A 37 -9.46 7.77 2.49
CA THR A 37 -9.58 8.87 3.44
C THR A 37 -8.25 8.97 4.14
N GLY A 38 -7.42 9.91 3.70
CA GLY A 38 -6.14 10.17 4.31
C GLY A 38 -6.37 10.29 5.80
N GLN A 39 -5.71 9.44 6.59
CA GLN A 39 -5.59 9.72 8.01
C GLN A 39 -4.72 10.97 8.11
N SER A 40 -5.31 12.14 7.89
CA SER A 40 -4.81 13.42 8.36
C SER A 40 -4.94 13.40 9.87
N ARG A 41 -4.17 12.54 10.54
CA ARG A 41 -3.84 12.73 11.94
C ARG A 41 -2.87 13.91 11.98
N ILE A 42 -3.40 15.10 11.71
CA ILE A 42 -2.78 16.39 12.02
C ILE A 42 -2.49 16.42 13.53
N TYR A 43 -3.31 15.73 14.31
CA TYR A 43 -3.12 15.48 15.73
C TYR A 43 -2.62 14.06 15.97
N SER A 44 -1.32 13.91 16.19
CA SER A 44 -0.82 12.73 16.90
C SER A 44 -1.18 12.91 18.38
N PRO A 45 -1.87 11.96 19.04
CA PRO A 45 -2.16 12.07 20.48
C PRO A 45 -0.87 12.19 21.32
N VAL A 46 0.28 11.85 20.74
CA VAL A 46 1.62 12.07 21.33
C VAL A 46 1.92 13.56 21.53
N LEU A 47 1.37 14.44 20.68
CA LEU A 47 1.52 15.88 20.83
C LEU A 47 0.76 16.43 22.05
N LEU A 48 -0.18 15.66 22.62
CA LEU A 48 -0.86 16.05 23.86
C LEU A 48 0.09 16.14 25.05
N ILE A 49 1.26 15.50 25.00
CA ILE A 49 2.30 15.61 26.04
C ILE A 49 2.76 17.07 26.20
N PHE A 50 2.72 17.87 25.12
CA PHE A 50 3.07 19.29 25.18
C PHE A 50 1.98 20.17 25.84
N LEU A 51 0.79 19.64 26.16
CA LEU A 51 -0.19 20.38 26.96
C LEU A 51 0.31 20.63 28.38
N ILE A 52 1.16 19.77 28.94
CA ILE A 52 1.72 19.92 30.29
C ILE A 52 2.57 21.21 30.41
N PRO A 53 3.61 21.45 29.59
CA PRO A 53 4.37 22.69 29.67
C PRO A 53 3.55 23.92 29.26
N ILE A 54 2.58 23.78 28.33
CA ILE A 54 1.69 24.89 27.95
C ILE A 54 0.81 25.31 29.14
N THR A 55 0.21 24.37 29.86
CA THR A 55 -0.62 24.67 31.04
C THR A 55 0.21 25.28 32.17
N LEU A 56 1.42 24.77 32.43
CA LEU A 56 2.34 25.38 33.40
C LEU A 56 2.77 26.80 32.99
N ALA A 57 3.04 27.05 31.70
CA ALA A 57 3.35 28.38 31.20
C ALA A 57 2.16 29.35 31.39
N VAL A 58 0.93 28.91 31.10
CA VAL A 58 -0.29 29.70 31.32
C VAL A 58 -0.49 30.01 32.81
N LEU A 59 -0.32 29.03 33.70
CA LEU A 59 -0.40 29.23 35.15
C LEU A 59 0.69 30.21 35.64
N THR A 60 1.91 30.11 35.11
CA THR A 60 3.00 31.06 35.39
C THR A 60 2.60 32.48 34.99
N ILE A 61 2.04 32.66 33.78
CA ILE A 61 1.56 33.97 33.29
C ILE A 61 0.42 34.50 34.17
N ILE A 62 -0.56 33.68 34.52
CA ILE A 62 -1.67 34.08 35.40
C ILE A 62 -1.14 34.51 36.77
N SER A 63 -0.16 33.78 37.33
CA SER A 63 0.44 34.11 38.63
C SER A 63 1.16 35.46 38.61
N LEU A 64 1.82 35.81 37.49
CA LEU A 64 2.44 37.12 37.28
C LEU A 64 1.43 38.26 37.29
N PHE A 65 0.22 38.06 36.77
CA PHE A 65 -0.80 39.10 36.69
C PHE A 65 -1.70 39.20 37.93
N LYS A 66 -1.84 38.12 38.72
CA LYS A 66 -2.83 38.05 39.81
C LYS A 66 -2.26 38.33 41.19
N SER A 67 -0.94 38.21 41.39
CA SER A 67 -0.34 38.31 42.71
C SER A 67 1.08 38.86 42.67
N ASN A 68 1.40 39.84 43.53
CA ASN A 68 2.77 40.29 43.82
C ASN A 68 3.63 39.22 44.53
N THR A 69 3.18 37.97 44.60
CA THR A 69 3.91 36.86 45.20
C THR A 69 4.91 36.29 44.20
N PHE A 70 6.12 36.86 44.24
CA PHE A 70 7.31 36.42 43.51
C PHE A 70 7.63 34.93 43.74
N GLU A 71 7.24 34.40 44.89
CA GLU A 71 7.48 33.02 45.34
C GLU A 71 6.82 31.94 44.45
N TYR A 72 5.63 32.20 43.89
CA TYR A 72 4.99 31.26 42.95
C TYR A 72 5.69 31.26 41.59
N PHE A 73 6.18 32.42 41.17
CA PHE A 73 6.93 32.56 39.92
C PHE A 73 8.27 31.83 39.98
N GLU A 74 9.00 31.98 41.10
CA GLU A 74 10.28 31.30 41.34
C GLU A 74 10.15 29.77 41.31
N ASN A 75 9.01 29.22 41.72
CA ASN A 75 8.78 27.78 41.71
C ASN A 75 8.19 27.28 40.36
N LEU A 76 7.29 28.04 39.73
CA LEU A 76 6.63 27.64 38.49
C LEU A 76 7.51 27.77 37.25
N MET A 77 8.43 28.74 37.20
CA MET A 77 9.28 28.95 36.04
C MET A 77 10.29 27.80 35.83
N PRO A 78 11.05 27.35 36.85
CA PRO A 78 11.88 26.15 36.73
C PRO A 78 11.06 24.90 36.42
N ALA A 79 9.89 24.73 37.04
CA ALA A 79 8.99 23.62 36.75
C ALA A 79 8.52 23.60 35.29
N THR A 80 8.21 24.76 34.71
CA THR A 80 7.86 24.90 33.29
C THR A 80 9.04 24.52 32.38
N MET A 81 10.26 24.97 32.69
CA MET A 81 11.45 24.62 31.90
C MET A 81 11.79 23.12 31.97
N ILE A 82 11.76 22.54 33.18
CA ILE A 82 12.01 21.11 33.39
C ILE A 82 10.94 20.28 32.68
N SER A 83 9.66 20.64 32.82
CA SER A 83 8.57 19.92 32.16
C SER A 83 8.67 19.98 30.64
N ALA A 84 9.05 21.12 30.05
CA ALA A 84 9.25 21.25 28.60
C ALA A 84 10.39 20.34 28.11
N PHE A 85 11.50 20.29 28.85
CA PHE A 85 12.62 19.40 28.56
C PHE A 85 12.21 17.93 28.66
N VAL A 86 11.58 17.51 29.77
CA VAL A 86 11.09 16.14 29.95
C VAL A 86 10.10 15.74 28.86
N CYS A 87 9.14 16.61 28.51
CA CYS A 87 8.18 16.39 27.44
C CYS A 87 8.87 16.22 26.08
N PHE A 88 9.93 16.99 25.80
CA PHE A 88 10.72 16.83 24.59
C PHE A 88 11.41 15.45 24.54
N PHE A 89 11.99 14.97 25.65
CA PHE A 89 12.60 13.64 25.71
C PHE A 89 11.58 12.51 25.57
N ILE A 90 10.43 12.63 26.25
CA ILE A 90 9.33 11.66 26.12
C ILE A 90 8.82 11.65 24.67
N TYR A 91 8.63 12.83 24.06
CA TYR A 91 8.27 12.93 22.65
C TYR A 91 9.32 12.29 21.75
N ALA A 92 10.62 12.53 21.99
CA ALA A 92 11.70 11.93 21.21
C ALA A 92 11.66 10.40 21.32
N ILE A 93 11.56 9.84 22.53
CA ILE A 93 11.45 8.40 22.76
C ILE A 93 10.22 7.84 22.04
N LEU A 94 9.04 8.42 22.28
CA LEU A 94 7.80 7.98 21.64
C LEU A 94 7.88 8.07 20.12
N SER A 95 8.39 9.18 19.57
CA SER A 95 8.56 9.38 18.13
C SER A 95 9.44 8.32 17.46
N THR A 96 10.44 7.79 18.18
CA THR A 96 11.28 6.68 17.68
C THR A 96 10.59 5.33 17.76
N THR A 97 9.67 5.13 18.71
CA THR A 97 8.89 3.88 18.84
C THR A 97 7.73 3.76 17.85
N PHE A 98 7.27 4.86 17.25
CA PHE A 98 6.26 4.80 16.18
C PHE A 98 6.84 4.15 14.93
N LYS A 99 6.57 2.85 14.77
CA LYS A 99 6.82 2.11 13.55
C LYS A 99 6.07 2.78 12.41
N LYS A 100 6.79 3.14 11.34
CA LYS A 100 6.18 3.78 10.17
C LYS A 100 5.34 2.76 9.41
N ASN A 101 4.06 3.04 9.27
CA ASN A 101 3.19 2.27 8.39
C ASN A 101 3.53 2.64 6.94
N PHE A 102 4.40 1.86 6.30
CA PHE A 102 4.75 2.04 4.90
C PHE A 102 3.61 1.56 3.98
N ILE A 103 2.54 2.33 3.92
CA ILE A 103 1.36 2.05 3.11
C ILE A 103 1.40 2.96 1.88
N HIS A 104 1.41 2.36 0.69
CA HIS A 104 1.36 3.12 -0.55
C HIS A 104 -0.10 3.42 -0.93
N SER A 105 -0.65 4.52 -0.38
CA SER A 105 -2.03 4.95 -0.65
C SER A 105 -2.40 5.01 -2.15
N PRO A 106 -1.54 5.53 -3.06
CA PRO A 106 -1.85 5.56 -4.49
C PRO A 106 -2.13 4.17 -5.10
N SER A 107 -1.59 3.08 -4.53
CA SER A 107 -1.89 1.73 -5.01
C SER A 107 -3.35 1.32 -4.81
N PHE A 108 -4.00 1.83 -3.76
CA PHE A 108 -5.42 1.59 -3.51
C PHE A 108 -6.30 2.45 -4.42
N HIS A 109 -5.84 3.62 -4.86
CA HIS A 109 -6.49 4.38 -5.94
C HIS A 109 -6.47 3.59 -7.25
N HIS A 110 -5.32 3.04 -7.65
CA HIS A 110 -5.26 2.20 -8.85
C HIS A 110 -6.18 0.97 -8.74
N LEU A 111 -6.27 0.34 -7.57
CA LEU A 111 -7.22 -0.76 -7.35
C LEU A 111 -8.67 -0.29 -7.51
N ALA A 112 -9.07 0.81 -6.87
CA ALA A 112 -10.43 1.34 -6.97
C ALA A 112 -10.80 1.70 -8.42
N ARG A 113 -9.89 2.35 -9.16
CA ARG A 113 -10.08 2.67 -10.58
C ARG A 113 -10.23 1.42 -11.43
N PHE A 114 -9.43 0.39 -11.15
CA PHE A 114 -9.57 -0.88 -11.86
C PHE A 114 -10.95 -1.50 -11.62
N ILE A 115 -11.42 -1.54 -10.38
CA ILE A 115 -12.78 -2.05 -10.06
C ILE A 115 -13.84 -1.23 -10.78
N VAL A 116 -13.74 0.10 -10.80
CA VAL A 116 -14.67 0.95 -11.55
C VAL A 116 -14.66 0.62 -13.03
N HIS A 117 -13.50 0.33 -13.60
CA HIS A 117 -13.35 -0.04 -15.01
C HIS A 117 -14.00 -1.38 -15.33
N ILE A 118 -13.79 -2.42 -14.51
CA ILE A 118 -14.28 -3.78 -14.80
C ILE A 118 -15.68 -4.10 -14.24
N LYS A 119 -16.28 -3.23 -13.40
CA LYS A 119 -17.52 -3.56 -12.67
C LYS A 119 -18.71 -3.95 -13.57
N GLY A 120 -18.77 -3.45 -14.81
CA GLY A 120 -19.86 -3.73 -15.76
C GLY A 120 -19.82 -5.16 -16.31
N ASP A 121 -18.62 -5.71 -16.43
CA ASP A 121 -18.36 -6.98 -17.10
C ASP A 121 -18.23 -8.15 -16.11
N ILE A 122 -18.19 -7.85 -14.81
CA ILE A 122 -18.10 -8.87 -13.76
C ILE A 122 -19.45 -9.58 -13.59
N ASN A 123 -19.41 -10.90 -13.60
CA ASN A 123 -20.55 -11.76 -13.34
C ASN A 123 -21.18 -11.44 -11.96
N LYS A 124 -22.46 -11.05 -11.98
CA LYS A 124 -23.23 -10.60 -10.79
C LYS A 124 -22.58 -9.46 -10.01
N GLN A 125 -21.60 -8.76 -10.60
CA GLN A 125 -20.76 -7.74 -9.95
C GLN A 125 -20.08 -8.21 -8.65
N LEU A 126 -19.89 -9.53 -8.47
CA LEU A 126 -19.31 -10.09 -7.25
C LEU A 126 -17.79 -10.17 -7.36
N ILE A 127 -17.12 -9.64 -6.35
CA ILE A 127 -15.67 -9.59 -6.25
C ILE A 127 -15.26 -10.18 -4.90
N SER A 128 -14.27 -11.07 -4.93
CA SER A 128 -13.60 -11.52 -3.72
C SER A 128 -12.31 -10.72 -3.52
N MET A 129 -12.21 -9.98 -2.43
CA MET A 129 -11.03 -9.16 -2.14
C MET A 129 -10.41 -9.55 -0.81
N ARG A 130 -9.09 -9.50 -0.75
CA ARG A 130 -8.29 -9.49 0.48
C ARG A 130 -7.49 -8.20 0.52
N ILE A 131 -7.44 -7.54 1.66
CA ILE A 131 -6.69 -6.31 1.89
C ILE A 131 -5.87 -6.47 3.17
N ASP A 132 -4.58 -6.12 3.11
CA ASP A 132 -3.69 -6.09 4.26
C ASP A 132 -2.95 -4.73 4.37
N ASN A 133 -3.38 -3.95 5.36
CA ASN A 133 -2.86 -2.64 5.70
C ASN A 133 -1.95 -2.68 6.95
N SER A 134 -1.52 -3.87 7.37
CA SER A 134 -0.63 -4.03 8.52
C SER A 134 0.78 -3.49 8.27
N ILE A 135 1.57 -3.41 9.33
CA ILE A 135 2.93 -2.88 9.31
C ILE A 135 3.83 -3.82 8.51
N ILE A 136 4.46 -3.32 7.45
CA ILE A 136 5.33 -4.17 6.62
C ILE A 136 6.55 -4.69 7.39
N GLU A 137 7.06 -3.93 8.36
CA GLU A 137 8.21 -4.33 9.18
C GLU A 137 7.85 -5.24 10.37
N ALA A 138 6.67 -5.86 10.37
CA ALA A 138 6.35 -6.92 11.31
C ALA A 138 7.26 -8.14 11.09
N GLU A 139 7.58 -8.87 12.16
CA GLU A 139 8.45 -10.05 12.09
C GLU A 139 7.86 -11.15 11.18
N ALA A 140 6.54 -11.32 11.18
CA ALA A 140 5.84 -12.24 10.29
C ALA A 140 6.07 -11.96 8.78
N ASN A 141 6.48 -10.73 8.44
CA ASN A 141 6.73 -10.31 7.06
C ASN A 141 8.23 -10.32 6.71
N TYR A 142 9.10 -10.68 7.66
CA TYR A 142 10.55 -10.71 7.45
C TYR A 142 10.93 -11.83 6.48
N ILE A 143 11.82 -11.50 5.55
CA ILE A 143 12.43 -12.48 4.66
C ILE A 143 13.90 -12.59 5.04
N ASN A 144 14.44 -13.81 5.04
CA ASN A 144 15.87 -14.01 5.17
C ASN A 144 16.62 -13.39 3.97
N PRO A 145 17.57 -12.46 4.17
CA PRO A 145 18.30 -11.81 3.08
C PRO A 145 18.99 -12.78 2.11
N THR A 146 19.45 -13.93 2.61
CA THR A 146 20.16 -14.94 1.83
C THR A 146 19.27 -15.58 0.76
N THR A 147 17.98 -15.77 1.04
CA THR A 147 17.01 -16.32 0.07
C THR A 147 16.72 -15.35 -1.08
N LEU A 148 17.07 -14.07 -0.91
CA LEU A 148 16.97 -13.04 -1.95
C LEU A 148 18.29 -12.85 -2.71
N GLY A 149 19.31 -13.68 -2.46
CA GLY A 149 20.65 -13.54 -3.03
C GLY A 149 21.38 -12.28 -2.55
N ILE A 150 20.98 -11.71 -1.41
CA ILE A 150 21.61 -10.51 -0.84
C ILE A 150 22.70 -10.97 0.13
N ASN A 151 23.95 -10.88 -0.32
CA ASN A 151 25.11 -11.14 0.53
C ASN A 151 25.43 -9.89 1.38
N PRO A 152 25.38 -9.97 2.71
CA PRO A 152 25.70 -8.83 3.57
C PRO A 152 27.19 -8.48 3.45
N SER A 153 27.49 -7.20 3.26
CA SER A 153 28.86 -6.67 3.25
C SER A 153 29.25 -6.14 4.63
N ARG A 154 30.55 -6.12 4.94
CA ARG A 154 31.06 -5.60 6.22
C ARG A 154 30.56 -4.16 6.44
N GLY A 155 29.90 -3.93 7.58
CA GLY A 155 29.31 -2.63 7.93
C GLY A 155 27.96 -2.33 7.29
N THR A 156 27.35 -3.25 6.53
CA THR A 156 26.01 -3.09 5.97
C THR A 156 25.07 -4.22 6.40
N VAL A 157 23.93 -3.86 6.98
CA VAL A 157 22.88 -4.79 7.38
C VAL A 157 21.64 -4.59 6.52
N TYR A 158 21.12 -5.69 5.98
CA TYR A 158 19.90 -5.73 5.17
C TYR A 158 18.78 -6.40 5.97
N LYS A 159 17.63 -5.73 6.05
CA LYS A 159 16.39 -6.31 6.60
C LYS A 159 15.28 -6.20 5.55
N PRO A 160 15.06 -7.25 4.73
CA PRO A 160 13.99 -7.28 3.75
C PRO A 160 12.68 -7.77 4.38
N TYR A 161 11.58 -7.22 3.88
CA TYR A 161 10.23 -7.55 4.29
C TYR A 161 9.30 -7.61 3.08
N GLN A 162 8.31 -8.49 3.09
CA GLN A 162 7.31 -8.63 2.02
C GLN A 162 5.91 -8.76 2.59
N ILE A 163 4.95 -8.14 1.89
CA ILE A 163 3.53 -8.27 2.20
C ILE A 163 2.69 -8.19 0.93
N GLU A 164 1.64 -9.00 0.83
CA GLU A 164 0.58 -8.83 -0.18
C GLU A 164 -0.40 -7.77 0.34
N ARG A 165 -0.40 -6.58 -0.27
CA ARG A 165 -1.26 -5.47 0.16
C ARG A 165 -2.72 -5.71 -0.18
N TYR A 166 -2.96 -6.31 -1.33
CA TYR A 166 -4.30 -6.76 -1.69
C TYR A 166 -4.24 -7.82 -2.78
N ALA A 167 -5.33 -8.59 -2.85
CA ALA A 167 -5.63 -9.53 -3.91
C ALA A 167 -7.13 -9.44 -4.24
N LEU A 168 -7.43 -9.13 -5.49
CA LEU A 168 -8.76 -8.96 -6.06
C LEU A 168 -9.03 -10.12 -7.02
N LYS A 169 -9.90 -11.05 -6.63
CA LYS A 169 -10.42 -12.11 -7.49
C LYS A 169 -11.77 -11.71 -8.06
N PHE A 170 -11.92 -11.84 -9.37
CA PHE A 170 -13.15 -11.53 -10.09
C PHE A 170 -13.39 -12.56 -11.20
N GLN A 171 -14.61 -12.60 -11.72
CA GLN A 171 -14.98 -13.47 -12.84
C GLN A 171 -15.83 -12.64 -13.81
N PHE A 172 -15.45 -12.64 -15.08
CA PHE A 172 -16.20 -11.99 -16.15
C PHE A 172 -17.41 -12.83 -16.56
N LYS A 173 -18.35 -12.23 -17.30
CA LYS A 173 -19.55 -12.91 -17.82
C LYS A 173 -19.20 -14.07 -18.76
N ASP A 174 -18.13 -13.92 -19.54
CA ASP A 174 -17.60 -14.92 -20.47
C ASP A 174 -16.95 -16.17 -19.81
N GLY A 175 -16.91 -16.20 -18.47
CA GLY A 175 -16.33 -17.29 -17.69
C GLY A 175 -14.86 -17.06 -17.30
N THR A 176 -14.17 -16.08 -17.87
CA THR A 176 -12.78 -15.73 -17.57
C THR A 176 -12.64 -15.35 -16.09
N LYS A 177 -11.67 -15.95 -15.42
CA LYS A 177 -11.35 -15.62 -14.01
C LYS A 177 -10.13 -14.73 -13.96
N GLY A 178 -10.20 -13.67 -13.16
CA GLY A 178 -9.11 -12.70 -13.00
C GLY A 178 -8.63 -12.59 -11.55
N LEU A 179 -7.33 -12.36 -11.39
CA LEU A 179 -6.70 -12.00 -10.12
C LEU A 179 -5.79 -10.78 -10.33
N ALA A 180 -6.16 -9.65 -9.72
CA ALA A 180 -5.31 -8.47 -9.63
C ALA A 180 -4.73 -8.34 -8.21
N SER A 181 -3.40 -8.34 -8.08
CA SER A 181 -2.72 -8.35 -6.79
C SER A 181 -1.52 -7.42 -6.74
N LEU A 182 -1.25 -6.89 -5.55
CA LEU A 182 -0.08 -6.07 -5.28
C LEU A 182 0.77 -6.68 -4.16
N HIS A 183 2.00 -7.02 -4.48
CA HIS A 183 3.02 -7.32 -3.48
C HIS A 183 3.94 -6.12 -3.27
N GLN A 184 4.15 -5.76 -2.02
CA GLN A 184 5.11 -4.75 -1.62
C GLN A 184 6.31 -5.43 -0.97
N ILE A 185 7.50 -5.13 -1.48
CA ILE A 185 8.76 -5.54 -0.86
C ILE A 185 9.50 -4.28 -0.41
N THR A 186 9.96 -4.28 0.83
CA THR A 186 10.78 -3.21 1.39
C THR A 186 12.08 -3.78 1.91
N VAL A 187 13.20 -3.13 1.57
CA VAL A 187 14.51 -3.47 2.11
C VAL A 187 15.02 -2.29 2.92
N ARG A 188 15.15 -2.49 4.23
CA ARG A 188 15.84 -1.56 5.12
C ARG A 188 17.34 -1.86 5.05
N VAL A 189 18.09 -0.87 4.61
CA VAL A 189 19.56 -0.96 4.50
C VAL A 189 20.16 -0.03 5.55
N ARG A 190 20.88 -0.60 6.51
CA ARG A 190 21.66 0.15 7.50
C ARG A 190 23.13 0.02 7.12
N SER A 191 23.76 1.14 6.77
CA SER A 191 25.20 1.20 6.48
C SER A 191 25.90 2.03 7.55
N THR A 192 26.96 1.48 8.12
CA THR A 192 27.76 2.12 9.16
C THR A 192 29.18 2.32 8.64
N LYS A 193 29.68 3.56 8.68
CA LYS A 193 31.05 3.91 8.24
C LYS A 193 31.74 4.77 9.30
N ARG A 194 33.02 4.51 9.56
CA ARG A 194 33.88 5.38 10.39
C ARG A 194 34.32 6.59 9.56
N ARG A 195 34.28 7.79 10.13
CA ARG A 195 34.79 9.01 9.48
C ARG A 195 36.26 9.24 9.84
N SER A 196 36.92 10.12 9.09
CA SER A 196 38.28 10.61 9.40
C SER A 196 38.39 11.18 10.82
N SER A 197 37.32 11.78 11.35
CA SER A 197 37.24 12.28 12.73
C SER A 197 37.11 11.18 13.81
N GLY A 198 37.23 9.90 13.46
CA GLY A 198 37.05 8.76 14.38
C GLY A 198 35.59 8.42 14.71
N LYS A 199 34.66 9.35 14.51
CA LYS A 199 33.21 9.17 14.78
C LYS A 199 32.55 8.22 13.78
N THR A 200 31.58 7.45 14.27
CA THR A 200 30.79 6.51 13.46
C THR A 200 29.55 7.19 12.89
N LYS A 201 29.36 7.10 11.56
CA LYS A 201 28.14 7.56 10.88
C LYS A 201 27.31 6.36 10.45
N THR A 202 26.08 6.29 10.97
CA THR A 202 25.09 5.30 10.54
C THR A 202 24.07 5.96 9.62
N LYS A 203 23.86 5.39 8.43
CA LYS A 203 22.82 5.82 7.47
C LYS A 203 21.82 4.69 7.32
N VAL A 204 20.53 5.01 7.44
CA VAL A 204 19.44 4.08 7.15
C VAL A 204 18.74 4.53 5.88
N LYS A 205 18.60 3.63 4.92
CA LYS A 205 17.85 3.85 3.67
C LYS A 205 16.76 2.79 3.56
N PHE A 206 15.62 3.18 3.01
CA PHE A 206 14.55 2.26 2.65
C PHE A 206 14.46 2.17 1.14
N LYS A 207 14.45 0.95 0.61
CA LYS A 207 14.20 0.69 -0.81
C LYS A 207 12.86 0.00 -0.92
N HIS A 208 11.93 0.62 -1.65
CA HIS A 208 10.60 0.05 -1.86
C HIS A 208 10.46 -0.44 -3.29
N LYS A 209 9.85 -1.63 -3.44
CA LYS A 209 9.46 -2.19 -4.72
C LYS A 209 8.01 -2.62 -4.64
N LEU A 210 7.22 -2.18 -5.61
CA LEU A 210 5.83 -2.59 -5.79
C LEU A 210 5.77 -3.51 -6.99
N PHE A 211 5.15 -4.67 -6.81
CA PHE A 211 4.97 -5.68 -7.83
C PHE A 211 3.46 -5.82 -8.08
N TYR A 212 3.01 -5.18 -9.15
CA TYR A 212 1.65 -5.30 -9.64
C TYR A 212 1.56 -6.55 -10.51
N GLN A 213 0.52 -7.34 -10.32
CA GLN A 213 0.32 -8.59 -11.03
C GLN A 213 -1.14 -8.73 -11.41
N LEU A 214 -1.39 -9.00 -12.69
CA LEU A 214 -2.69 -9.41 -13.22
C LEU A 214 -2.56 -10.83 -13.76
N ILE A 215 -3.37 -11.76 -13.26
CA ILE A 215 -3.50 -13.11 -13.80
C ILE A 215 -4.89 -13.24 -14.39
N LEU A 216 -4.96 -13.73 -15.63
CA LEU A 216 -6.18 -14.09 -16.32
C LEU A 216 -6.16 -15.61 -16.56
N THR A 217 -7.24 -16.28 -16.17
CA THR A 217 -7.50 -17.69 -16.48
C THR A 217 -8.58 -17.71 -17.55
N LEU A 218 -8.17 -18.02 -18.77
CA LEU A 218 -8.97 -17.96 -19.99
C LEU A 218 -9.35 -19.39 -20.40
N PRO A 219 -10.65 -19.70 -20.58
CA PRO A 219 -11.06 -21.00 -21.11
C PRO A 219 -10.56 -21.20 -22.55
N LYS A 220 -9.94 -22.35 -22.85
CA LYS A 220 -9.47 -22.65 -24.21
C LYS A 220 -10.60 -22.71 -25.23
N SER A 221 -11.80 -23.05 -24.78
CA SER A 221 -13.00 -23.09 -25.62
C SER A 221 -13.33 -21.74 -26.26
N HIS A 222 -12.92 -20.63 -25.64
CA HIS A 222 -13.32 -19.28 -26.04
C HIS A 222 -12.15 -18.42 -26.52
N TYR A 223 -10.90 -18.80 -26.24
CA TYR A 223 -9.72 -17.98 -26.50
C TYR A 223 -8.61 -18.76 -27.18
N LYS A 224 -7.82 -18.03 -27.98
CA LYS A 224 -6.49 -18.43 -28.42
C LYS A 224 -5.46 -17.48 -27.79
N VAL A 225 -4.26 -17.97 -27.54
CA VAL A 225 -3.19 -17.22 -26.88
C VAL A 225 -1.94 -17.25 -27.75
N ILE A 226 -1.23 -16.13 -27.85
CA ILE A 226 0.00 -16.04 -28.63
C ILE A 226 1.08 -16.96 -28.04
N ASN A 227 1.92 -17.54 -28.89
CA ASN A 227 3.02 -18.38 -28.43
C ASN A 227 3.99 -17.59 -27.55
N ALA A 228 4.35 -18.14 -26.38
CA ALA A 228 5.21 -17.50 -25.39
C ALA A 228 6.59 -17.09 -25.95
N SER A 229 7.09 -17.80 -26.97
CA SER A 229 8.36 -17.51 -27.64
C SER A 229 8.38 -16.16 -28.37
N VAL A 230 7.22 -15.69 -28.86
CA VAL A 230 7.08 -14.42 -29.59
C VAL A 230 7.07 -13.21 -28.65
N LEU A 231 6.70 -13.41 -27.39
CA LEU A 231 6.67 -12.36 -26.37
C LEU A 231 8.04 -12.13 -25.73
N ALA A 232 8.93 -13.12 -25.73
CA ALA A 232 10.26 -13.02 -25.12
C ALA A 232 11.20 -12.07 -25.89
N THR A 233 10.94 -11.82 -27.17
CA THR A 233 11.76 -10.99 -28.06
C THR A 233 11.40 -9.51 -28.05
N LYS A 234 10.24 -9.12 -27.51
CA LYS A 234 9.83 -7.72 -27.40
C LYS A 234 10.37 -7.11 -26.10
N GLN A 235 10.97 -5.92 -26.18
CA GLN A 235 11.32 -5.13 -24.99
C GLN A 235 10.04 -4.53 -24.40
N ASP A 236 9.27 -5.37 -23.72
CA ASP A 236 7.97 -4.96 -23.19
C ASP A 236 8.10 -4.31 -21.80
N PRO A 237 7.25 -3.30 -21.50
CA PRO A 237 7.20 -2.69 -20.18
C PRO A 237 6.66 -3.66 -19.10
N TYR A 238 6.10 -4.80 -19.53
CA TYR A 238 5.49 -5.82 -18.68
C TYR A 238 6.19 -7.17 -18.86
N GLY A 239 6.38 -7.89 -17.75
CA GLY A 239 6.78 -9.29 -17.81
C GLY A 239 5.55 -10.16 -17.98
N ILE A 240 5.35 -10.74 -19.16
CA ILE A 240 4.24 -11.64 -19.46
C ILE A 240 4.73 -13.08 -19.37
N VAL A 241 3.99 -13.91 -18.65
CA VAL A 241 4.22 -15.35 -18.53
C VAL A 241 2.93 -16.05 -18.88
N ILE A 242 3.00 -16.98 -19.80
CA ILE A 242 1.86 -17.77 -20.24
C ILE A 242 2.13 -19.21 -19.82
N SER A 243 1.18 -19.83 -19.15
CA SER A 243 1.18 -21.26 -18.87
C SER A 243 -0.15 -21.85 -19.27
N GLU A 244 -0.15 -23.11 -19.66
CA GLU A 244 -1.31 -23.81 -20.18
C GLU A 244 -1.60 -25.03 -19.31
N ASP A 245 -2.88 -25.28 -19.06
CA ASP A 245 -3.41 -26.49 -18.44
C ASP A 245 -4.40 -27.16 -19.40
N SER A 246 -4.96 -28.32 -19.10
CA SER A 246 -5.86 -29.06 -20.01
C SER A 246 -7.00 -28.19 -20.58
N GLU A 247 -7.67 -27.42 -19.73
CA GLU A 247 -8.88 -26.66 -20.08
C GLU A 247 -8.67 -25.15 -20.21
N ASN A 248 -7.59 -24.60 -19.66
CA ASN A 248 -7.42 -23.17 -19.51
C ASN A 248 -6.01 -22.68 -19.89
N PHE A 249 -5.95 -21.45 -20.41
CA PHE A 249 -4.73 -20.66 -20.48
C PHE A 249 -4.61 -19.75 -19.26
N PHE A 250 -3.40 -19.65 -18.72
CA PHE A 250 -3.05 -18.74 -17.63
C PHE A 250 -2.11 -17.65 -18.15
N VAL A 251 -2.64 -16.45 -18.31
CA VAL A 251 -1.87 -15.28 -18.74
C VAL A 251 -1.55 -14.42 -17.53
N LYS A 252 -0.26 -14.35 -17.17
CA LYS A 252 0.24 -13.61 -16.02
C LYS A 252 1.06 -12.40 -16.48
N ILE A 253 0.54 -11.20 -16.25
CA ILE A 253 1.15 -9.93 -16.60
C ILE A 253 1.70 -9.28 -15.32
N LYS A 254 2.99 -8.93 -15.32
CA LYS A 254 3.69 -8.36 -14.16
C LYS A 254 4.27 -7.00 -14.49
N MET A 255 4.13 -6.04 -13.57
CA MET A 255 4.82 -4.75 -13.61
C MET A 255 5.55 -4.51 -12.29
N LYS A 256 6.79 -4.02 -12.40
CA LYS A 256 7.62 -3.69 -11.24
C LYS A 256 7.89 -2.21 -11.19
N GLN A 257 7.47 -1.57 -10.10
CA GLN A 257 7.75 -0.17 -9.84
C GLN A 257 8.79 -0.05 -8.72
N LYS A 258 9.98 0.47 -9.05
CA LYS A 258 11.01 0.82 -8.07
C LYS A 258 10.72 2.23 -7.54
N ARG A 259 10.78 2.42 -6.23
CA ARG A 259 10.66 3.76 -5.61
C ARG A 259 11.86 4.03 -4.71
N SER A 260 12.52 5.15 -4.97
CA SER A 260 13.64 5.68 -4.18
C SER A 260 13.18 6.47 -2.95
N GLU A 261 11.96 7.01 -2.98
CA GLU A 261 11.44 7.92 -1.96
C GLU A 261 10.12 7.44 -1.34
N MET A 262 9.92 7.86 -0.09
CA MET A 262 8.75 7.55 0.71
C MET A 262 7.62 8.53 0.33
N PHE A 263 6.40 8.05 0.10
CA PHE A 263 5.25 8.95 -0.09
C PHE A 263 4.98 9.70 1.21
N LYS A 264 5.33 10.98 1.25
CA LYS A 264 5.06 11.86 2.41
C LYS A 264 3.63 12.41 2.39
N LYS A 265 3.01 12.53 1.22
CA LYS A 265 1.63 12.96 1.00
C LYS A 265 1.05 12.29 -0.25
N ILE A 266 -0.27 12.14 -0.30
CA ILE A 266 -1.00 11.82 -1.53
C ILE A 266 -0.90 13.08 -2.39
N SER A 267 -0.31 13.01 -3.58
CA SER A 267 -0.33 14.15 -4.50
C SER A 267 -1.64 14.11 -5.28
N HIS A 268 -2.31 15.26 -5.37
CA HIS A 268 -3.53 15.44 -6.18
C HIS A 268 -3.28 15.14 -7.67
N THR A 269 -2.03 15.20 -8.14
CA THR A 269 -1.65 14.86 -9.52
C THR A 269 -1.87 13.38 -9.91
N VAL A 270 -2.16 12.49 -8.95
CA VAL A 270 -2.54 11.10 -9.26
C VAL A 270 -4.03 11.01 -9.66
N GLU A 271 -4.83 12.07 -9.54
CA GLU A 271 -6.29 12.05 -9.73
C GLU A 271 -6.76 11.64 -11.14
N ASP A 272 -5.94 11.81 -12.18
CA ASP A 272 -6.34 11.51 -13.58
C ASP A 272 -5.72 10.24 -14.19
N ASP A 273 -4.77 9.60 -13.51
CA ASP A 273 -3.97 8.55 -14.16
C ASP A 273 -4.70 7.18 -14.21
N VAL A 274 -4.72 6.52 -15.38
CA VAL A 274 -5.40 5.22 -15.56
C VAL A 274 -4.76 4.15 -14.65
N SER A 275 -5.57 3.20 -14.13
CA SER A 275 -5.06 2.11 -13.29
C SER A 275 -3.98 1.29 -13.99
N TYR A 276 -2.93 0.90 -13.27
CA TYR A 276 -1.90 -0.01 -13.81
C TYR A 276 -2.49 -1.34 -14.30
N TYR A 277 -3.52 -1.88 -13.63
CA TYR A 277 -4.18 -3.11 -14.08
C TYR A 277 -4.96 -2.90 -15.38
N THR A 278 -5.61 -1.74 -15.53
CA THR A 278 -6.26 -1.36 -16.80
C THR A 278 -5.23 -1.20 -17.91
N LYS A 279 -4.08 -0.56 -17.64
CA LYS A 279 -2.98 -0.44 -18.60
C LYS A 279 -2.43 -1.81 -19.02
N MET A 280 -2.29 -2.74 -18.07
CA MET A 280 -1.89 -4.13 -18.36
C MET A 280 -2.89 -4.86 -19.24
N LEU A 281 -4.19 -4.74 -18.94
CA LEU A 281 -5.24 -5.40 -19.70
C LEU A 281 -5.32 -4.85 -21.13
N LYS A 282 -5.31 -3.51 -21.28
CA LYS A 282 -5.27 -2.84 -22.60
C LYS A 282 -4.06 -3.28 -23.41
N TYR A 283 -2.88 -3.26 -22.79
CA TYR A 283 -1.66 -3.72 -23.44
C TYR A 283 -1.78 -5.16 -23.97
N ALA A 284 -2.35 -6.08 -23.18
CA ALA A 284 -2.51 -7.47 -23.58
C ALA A 284 -3.48 -7.63 -24.77
N ILE A 285 -4.53 -6.83 -24.81
CA ILE A 285 -5.50 -6.81 -25.93
C ILE A 285 -4.86 -6.20 -27.18
N GLU A 286 -4.25 -5.02 -27.06
CA GLU A 286 -3.61 -4.29 -28.16
C GLU A 286 -2.48 -5.10 -28.81
N ASN A 287 -1.71 -5.85 -28.00
CA ASN A 287 -0.64 -6.72 -28.48
C ASN A 287 -1.11 -8.14 -28.81
N ARG A 288 -2.42 -8.40 -28.78
CA ARG A 288 -3.03 -9.70 -29.13
C ARG A 288 -2.40 -10.86 -28.38
N VAL A 289 -2.08 -10.64 -27.10
CA VAL A 289 -1.55 -11.67 -26.21
C VAL A 289 -2.55 -12.82 -26.10
N PHE A 290 -3.83 -12.48 -26.09
CA PHE A 290 -4.93 -13.41 -26.27
C PHE A 290 -5.98 -12.79 -27.17
N GLU A 291 -6.71 -13.61 -27.91
CA GLU A 291 -7.80 -13.20 -28.79
C GLU A 291 -8.98 -14.15 -28.58
N PRO A 292 -10.24 -13.66 -28.59
CA PRO A 292 -11.41 -14.52 -28.59
C PRO A 292 -11.47 -15.32 -29.91
N LEU A 293 -12.02 -16.53 -29.85
CA LEU A 293 -12.32 -17.34 -31.03
C LEU A 293 -13.56 -16.80 -31.74
N GLU A 294 -13.61 -16.89 -33.08
CA GLU A 294 -14.67 -16.30 -33.92
C GLU A 294 -16.10 -16.72 -33.56
N SER A 295 -16.28 -17.92 -32.99
CA SER A 295 -17.56 -18.41 -32.47
C SER A 295 -18.06 -17.62 -31.26
N THR A 296 -17.15 -16.99 -30.51
CA THR A 296 -17.45 -16.25 -29.27
C THR A 296 -17.74 -14.78 -29.57
N THR A 297 -17.15 -14.21 -30.63
CA THR A 297 -17.30 -12.79 -31.04
C THR A 297 -18.77 -12.42 -31.29
N LYS A 298 -19.56 -13.32 -31.89
CA LYS A 298 -21.00 -13.11 -32.12
C LYS A 298 -21.85 -13.04 -30.84
N SER A 299 -21.36 -13.58 -29.72
CA SER A 299 -22.02 -13.47 -28.40
C SER A 299 -21.55 -12.24 -27.61
N ILE A 300 -20.29 -11.85 -27.80
CA ILE A 300 -19.63 -10.76 -27.08
C ILE A 300 -20.10 -9.39 -27.61
N ASP A 301 -20.33 -9.24 -28.92
CA ASP A 301 -20.80 -7.98 -29.52
C ASP A 301 -22.20 -7.53 -29.01
N ASN A 302 -22.98 -8.44 -28.43
CA ASN A 302 -24.27 -8.13 -27.80
C ASN A 302 -24.18 -7.87 -26.27
N GLU A 303 -23.05 -8.15 -25.61
CA GLU A 303 -22.94 -8.03 -24.14
C GLU A 303 -21.74 -7.24 -23.59
N ILE A 304 -20.70 -6.98 -24.39
CA ILE A 304 -19.48 -6.29 -23.93
C ILE A 304 -19.17 -5.13 -24.89
N ARG A 305 -19.59 -3.93 -24.52
CA ARG A 305 -19.01 -2.69 -25.05
C ARG A 305 -17.85 -2.30 -24.13
N PHE A 306 -16.61 -2.48 -24.60
CA PHE A 306 -15.39 -2.01 -23.94
C PHE A 306 -15.33 -0.48 -23.81
#